data_AF-A0A9D1WPD8-F1
#
_entry.id   AF-A0A9D1WPD8-F1
#
_cell.length_a   1.000
_cell.length_b   1.000
_cell.length_c   1.000
_cell.angle_alpha   90.00
_cell.angle_beta   90.00
_cell.angle_gamma   90.00
#
_symmetry.space_group_name_H-M   'P 1'
#
loop_
_entity.id
_entity.type
_entity.pdbx_description
1 polymer ?
#
loop_
_entity_poly.entity_id
_entity_poly.type
_entity_poly.pdbx_seq_one_letter_code
_entity_poly.pdbx_strand_id
1 'polypeptide(L)'
;EQSGHIIFREFMTTGDGQLSGLQLLGLMKEQGKPLSQLAAVMQVYPQTLVNIHATPARKAAFAQDERVRQAIDAASRQLGDNGRVLVRPSGTEPLIRVMVEGRELEEIEGIARELAQVIEG
;
A
#
# COMPACT_ATOMS: atom_id res chain seq x y z
N GLU A 1 -10.52 1.22 3.88
CA GLU A 1 -9.06 1.04 3.99
C GLU A 1 -8.66 -0.38 3.58
N GLN A 2 -7.37 -0.66 3.32
CA GLN A 2 -6.90 -2.02 2.95
C GLN A 2 -7.16 -3.05 4.07
N SER A 3 -7.28 -2.60 5.32
CA SER A 3 -7.66 -3.40 6.48
C SER A 3 -9.09 -3.97 6.42
N GLY A 4 -9.90 -3.58 5.42
CA GLY A 4 -11.32 -3.92 5.35
C GLY A 4 -12.21 -2.97 6.16
N HIS A 5 -11.66 -1.90 6.74
CA HIS A 5 -12.46 -0.86 7.40
C HIS A 5 -13.23 -0.04 6.34
N ILE A 6 -14.54 -0.23 6.28
CA ILE A 6 -15.47 0.44 5.35
C ILE A 6 -16.55 1.16 6.16
N ILE A 7 -16.85 2.40 5.80
CA ILE A 7 -17.86 3.22 6.48
C ILE A 7 -19.02 3.46 5.52
N PHE A 8 -20.20 2.97 5.88
CA PHE A 8 -21.46 3.31 5.20
C PHE A 8 -22.14 4.44 5.99
N ARG A 9 -21.93 5.68 5.54
CA ARG A 9 -22.31 6.91 6.27
C ARG A 9 -23.81 7.06 6.44
N GLU A 10 -24.60 6.38 5.63
CA GLU A 10 -26.05 6.30 5.70
C GLU A 10 -26.53 5.55 6.96
N PHE A 11 -25.69 4.68 7.52
CA PHE A 11 -26.04 3.84 8.66
C PHE A 11 -25.23 4.17 9.93
N MET A 12 -23.93 4.46 9.78
CA MET A 12 -23.04 4.66 10.93
C MET A 12 -21.95 5.70 10.66
N THR A 13 -21.44 6.30 11.73
CA THR A 13 -20.35 7.29 11.69
C THR A 13 -18.94 6.68 11.76
N THR A 14 -18.85 5.36 11.94
CA THR A 14 -17.60 4.58 11.99
C THR A 14 -17.75 3.30 11.17
N GLY A 15 -16.65 2.60 10.92
CA GLY A 15 -16.69 1.34 10.20
C GLY A 15 -17.27 0.21 11.06
N ASP A 16 -18.09 -0.63 10.42
CA ASP A 16 -18.70 -1.80 11.02
C ASP A 16 -18.53 -3.00 10.09
N GLY A 17 -17.85 -4.04 10.59
CA GLY A 17 -17.56 -5.25 9.81
C GLY A 17 -18.79 -6.13 9.56
N GLN A 18 -19.74 -6.18 10.49
CA GLN A 18 -20.97 -6.95 10.33
C GLN A 18 -21.88 -6.31 9.29
N LEU A 19 -22.04 -4.98 9.34
CA LEU A 19 -22.76 -4.23 8.32
C LEU A 19 -22.10 -4.41 6.96
N SER A 20 -20.78 -4.29 6.88
CA SER A 20 -20.04 -4.50 5.62
C SER A 20 -20.23 -5.90 5.06
N GLY A 21 -20.20 -6.93 5.92
CA GLY A 21 -20.49 -8.30 5.53
C GLY A 21 -21.92 -8.47 5.02
N LEU A 22 -22.90 -7.85 5.68
CA LEU A 22 -24.30 -7.91 5.24
C LEU A 22 -24.51 -7.22 3.88
N GLN A 23 -23.90 -6.06 3.66
CA GLN A 23 -23.93 -5.36 2.37
C GLN A 23 -23.34 -6.23 1.25
N LEU A 24 -22.22 -6.90 1.52
CA LEU A 24 -21.58 -7.81 0.56
C LEU A 24 -22.47 -9.02 0.23
N LEU A 25 -23.05 -9.67 1.25
CA LEU A 25 -23.96 -10.80 1.05
C LEU A 25 -25.24 -10.37 0.33
N GLY A 26 -25.76 -9.18 0.62
CA GLY A 26 -26.88 -8.57 -0.08
C GLY A 26 -26.58 -8.41 -1.58
N LEU A 27 -25.42 -7.86 -1.92
CA LEU A 27 -24.97 -7.70 -3.30
C LEU A 27 -24.81 -9.06 -4.01
N MET A 28 -24.22 -10.05 -3.35
CA MET A 28 -24.11 -11.42 -3.89
C MET A 28 -25.48 -12.01 -4.22
N LYS A 29 -26.46 -11.83 -3.33
CA LYS A 29 -27.83 -12.29 -3.52
C LYS A 29 -28.53 -11.55 -4.66
N GLU A 30 -28.40 -10.23 -4.72
CA GLU A 30 -29.01 -9.39 -5.77
C GLU A 30 -28.46 -9.72 -7.16
N GLN A 31 -27.14 -9.90 -7.28
CA GLN A 31 -26.47 -10.20 -8.54
C GLN A 31 -26.55 -11.68 -8.93
N GLY A 32 -26.93 -12.56 -8.00
CA GLY A 32 -26.95 -14.01 -8.22
C GLY A 32 -25.57 -14.61 -8.54
N LYS A 33 -24.49 -13.95 -8.13
CA LYS A 33 -23.11 -14.33 -8.46
C LYS A 33 -22.30 -14.69 -7.21
N PRO A 34 -21.39 -15.68 -7.28
CA PRO A 34 -20.47 -15.96 -6.19
C PRO A 34 -19.46 -14.81 -6.03
N LEU A 35 -18.91 -14.68 -4.82
CA LEU A 35 -17.93 -13.65 -4.50
C LEU A 35 -16.68 -13.72 -5.40
N SER A 36 -16.28 -14.93 -5.81
CA SER A 36 -15.15 -15.13 -6.73
C SER A 36 -15.32 -14.42 -8.07
N GLN A 37 -16.56 -14.24 -8.56
CA GLN A 37 -16.83 -13.49 -9.78
C GLN A 37 -16.94 -11.99 -9.50
N LEU A 38 -17.57 -11.59 -8.39
CA LEU A 38 -17.71 -10.17 -8.03
C LEU A 38 -16.36 -9.52 -7.69
N ALA A 39 -15.45 -10.27 -7.08
CA ALA A 39 -14.11 -9.80 -6.74
C ALA A 39 -13.18 -9.70 -7.96
N ALA A 40 -13.53 -10.31 -9.10
CA ALA A 40 -12.72 -10.32 -10.31
C ALA A 40 -12.76 -8.99 -11.11
N VAL A 41 -13.43 -7.96 -10.59
CA VAL A 41 -13.52 -6.62 -11.22
C VAL A 41 -12.19 -5.88 -11.26
N MET A 42 -11.21 -6.33 -10.48
CA MET A 42 -9.86 -5.77 -10.47
C MET A 42 -8.82 -6.88 -10.39
N GLN A 43 -7.66 -6.62 -10.98
CA GLN A 43 -6.48 -7.44 -10.77
C GLN A 43 -5.71 -6.91 -9.56
N VAL A 44 -5.47 -7.77 -8.57
CA VAL A 44 -4.61 -7.43 -7.44
C VAL A 44 -3.16 -7.53 -7.89
N TYR A 45 -2.43 -6.43 -7.82
CA TYR A 45 -0.99 -6.41 -8.10
C TYR A 45 -0.22 -6.93 -6.89
N PRO A 46 0.88 -7.69 -7.10
CA PRO A 46 1.78 -8.02 -6.01
C PRO A 46 2.35 -6.75 -5.35
N GLN A 47 2.67 -6.90 -4.07
CA GLN A 47 3.20 -5.85 -3.22
C GLN A 47 4.39 -6.41 -2.44
N THR A 48 5.44 -5.61 -2.28
CA THR A 48 6.54 -5.88 -1.37
C THR A 48 6.67 -4.77 -0.34
N LEU A 49 7.12 -5.13 0.87
CA LEU A 49 7.31 -4.21 1.99
C LEU A 49 8.68 -4.45 2.62
N VAL A 50 9.55 -3.45 2.58
CA VAL A 50 10.85 -3.45 3.24
C VAL A 50 10.80 -2.48 4.42
N ASN A 51 11.21 -2.97 5.60
CA ASN A 51 11.27 -2.20 6.83
C ASN A 51 12.73 -1.84 7.12
N ILE A 52 13.02 -0.55 7.21
CA ILE A 52 14.36 -0.02 7.43
C ILE A 52 14.42 0.58 8.82
N HIS A 53 15.38 0.14 9.64
CA HIS A 53 15.56 0.72 10.95
C HIS A 53 16.09 2.17 10.84
N ALA A 54 15.42 3.10 11.52
CA ALA A 54 15.73 4.52 11.43
C ALA A 54 15.64 5.20 12.79
N THR A 55 16.69 5.96 13.12
CA THR A 55 16.72 6.81 14.31
C THR A 55 15.70 7.95 14.18
N PRO A 56 15.27 8.58 15.30
CA PRO A 56 14.39 9.74 15.24
C PRO A 56 14.92 10.88 14.34
N ALA A 57 16.24 11.14 14.39
CA ALA A 57 16.90 12.13 13.54
C ALA A 57 16.78 11.77 12.04
N ARG A 58 17.02 10.50 11.67
CA ARG A 58 16.86 10.03 10.29
C ARG A 58 15.41 10.10 9.83
N LYS A 59 14.43 9.74 10.68
CA LYS A 59 13.00 9.86 10.37
C LYS A 59 12.57 11.31 10.13
N ALA A 60 13.14 12.26 10.88
CA ALA A 60 12.88 13.69 10.68
C ALA A 60 13.53 14.23 9.40
N ALA A 61 14.76 13.80 9.11
CA ALA A 61 15.49 14.22 7.92
C ALA A 61 14.95 13.60 6.62
N PHE A 62 14.32 12.43 6.68
CA PHE A 62 13.78 11.70 5.52
C PHE A 62 12.97 12.57 4.56
N ALA A 63 12.09 13.43 5.08
CA ALA A 63 11.23 14.28 4.24
C ALA A 63 11.99 15.36 3.46
N GLN A 64 13.23 15.67 3.84
CA GLN A 64 14.09 16.67 3.23
C GLN A 64 15.30 16.05 2.50
N ASP A 65 15.40 14.71 2.47
CA ASP A 65 16.49 14.02 1.79
C ASP A 65 16.21 13.99 0.27
N GLU A 66 16.85 14.93 -0.43
CA GLU A 66 16.70 15.07 -1.88
C GLU A 66 17.14 13.82 -2.65
N ARG A 67 18.13 13.08 -2.15
CA ARG A 67 18.63 11.86 -2.80
C ARG A 67 17.59 10.74 -2.70
N VAL A 68 16.94 10.61 -1.56
CA VAL A 68 15.81 9.69 -1.38
C VAL A 68 14.63 10.10 -2.25
N ARG A 69 14.30 11.40 -2.32
CA ARG A 69 13.22 11.90 -3.18
C ARG A 69 13.47 11.55 -4.65
N GLN A 70 14.68 11.81 -5.15
CA GLN A 70 15.05 11.51 -6.53
C GLN A 70 14.98 10.00 -6.84
N ALA A 71 15.39 9.15 -5.88
CA ALA A 71 15.28 7.71 -6.03
C ALA A 71 13.81 7.24 -6.09
N ILE A 72 12.94 7.79 -5.24
CA ILE A 72 11.49 7.51 -5.27
C ILE A 72 10.87 7.97 -6.60
N ASP A 73 11.25 9.14 -7.12
CA ASP A 73 10.76 9.65 -8.40
C ASP A 73 11.26 8.83 -9.59
N ALA A 74 12.49 8.32 -9.54
CA ALA A 74 13.02 7.41 -10.56
C ALA A 74 12.27 6.07 -10.55
N ALA A 75 12.10 5.47 -9.37
CA ALA A 75 11.35 4.22 -9.20
C ALA A 75 9.88 4.37 -9.62
N SER A 76 9.24 5.49 -9.26
CA SER A 76 7.85 5.78 -9.67
C SER A 76 7.72 5.93 -11.19
N ARG A 77 8.70 6.56 -11.84
CA ARG A 77 8.74 6.65 -13.31
C ARG A 77 8.98 5.30 -13.98
N GLN A 78 9.80 4.43 -13.39
CA GLN A 78 10.01 3.08 -13.89
C GLN A 78 8.70 2.26 -13.87
N LEU A 79 7.94 2.35 -12.77
CA LEU A 79 6.66 1.65 -12.63
C LEU A 79 5.56 2.23 -13.54
N GLY A 80 5.60 3.54 -13.81
CA GLY A 80 4.60 4.23 -14.62
C GLY A 80 3.17 3.97 -14.12
N ASP A 81 2.26 3.65 -15.02
CA ASP A 81 0.86 3.34 -14.67
C ASP A 81 0.67 1.91 -14.11
N ASN A 82 1.74 1.11 -14.06
CA ASN A 82 1.69 -0.30 -13.70
C ASN A 82 2.11 -0.58 -12.26
N GLY A 83 2.30 0.45 -11.43
CA GLY A 83 2.70 0.29 -10.05
C GLY A 83 2.77 1.62 -9.29
N ARG A 84 3.20 1.54 -8.03
CA ARG A 84 3.45 2.72 -7.21
C ARG A 84 4.46 2.43 -6.11
N VAL A 85 5.15 3.49 -5.69
CA VAL A 85 6.03 3.48 -4.52
C VAL A 85 5.37 4.30 -3.41
N LEU A 86 5.35 3.75 -2.20
CA LEU A 86 4.95 4.45 -0.98
C LEU A 86 6.05 4.28 0.06
N VAL A 87 6.75 5.38 0.39
CA VAL A 87 7.72 5.40 1.47
C VAL A 87 7.21 6.29 2.60
N ARG A 88 7.21 5.78 3.84
CA ARG A 88 6.79 6.54 5.01
C ARG A 88 7.52 6.15 6.29
N PRO A 89 7.83 7.10 7.19
CA PRO A 89 8.24 6.77 8.55
C PRO A 89 7.07 6.14 9.32
N SER A 90 7.34 5.13 10.15
CA SER A 90 6.37 4.58 11.09
C SER A 90 6.11 5.57 12.23
N GLY A 91 4.86 5.76 12.65
CA GLY A 91 4.51 6.64 13.76
C GLY A 91 4.85 6.03 15.13
N THR A 92 4.79 4.71 15.25
CA THR A 92 4.90 3.97 16.52
C THR A 92 6.20 3.19 16.65
N GLU A 93 6.95 3.00 15.57
CA GLU A 93 8.16 2.18 15.54
C GLU A 93 9.37 2.97 15.00
N PRO A 94 10.61 2.57 15.33
CA PRO A 94 11.84 3.17 14.79
C PRO A 94 12.12 2.68 13.36
N LEU A 95 11.12 2.76 12.47
CA LEU A 95 11.18 2.23 11.12
C LEU A 95 10.82 3.29 10.06
N ILE A 96 11.42 3.18 8.88
CA ILE A 96 10.90 3.71 7.61
C ILE A 96 10.43 2.52 6.78
N ARG A 97 9.20 2.60 6.27
CA ARG A 97 8.55 1.55 5.50
C ARG A 97 8.63 1.91 4.02
N VAL A 98 9.23 1.06 3.21
CA VAL A 98 9.26 1.15 1.76
C VAL A 98 8.32 0.10 1.20
N MET A 99 7.23 0.53 0.58
CA MET A 99 6.24 -0.33 -0.02
C MET A 99 6.23 -0.08 -1.51
N VAL A 100 6.35 -1.14 -2.30
CA VAL A 100 6.30 -1.07 -3.76
C VAL A 100 5.25 -2.05 -4.25
N GLU A 101 4.36 -1.58 -5.13
CA GLU A 101 3.35 -2.38 -5.81
C GLU A 101 3.58 -2.31 -7.31
N GLY A 102 3.34 -3.41 -8.02
CA GLY A 102 3.55 -3.48 -9.46
C GLY A 102 3.13 -4.82 -10.05
N ARG A 103 3.24 -5.01 -11.37
CA ARG A 103 2.80 -6.24 -12.03
C ARG A 103 3.71 -7.45 -11.75
N GLU A 104 5.02 -7.23 -11.77
CA GLU A 104 6.01 -8.29 -11.65
C GLU A 104 6.68 -8.25 -10.27
N LEU A 105 6.58 -9.35 -9.51
CA LEU A 105 7.08 -9.43 -8.14
C LEU A 105 8.61 -9.21 -8.08
N GLU A 106 9.36 -9.80 -8.99
CA GLU A 106 10.82 -9.70 -9.03
C GLU A 106 11.28 -8.26 -9.28
N GLU A 107 10.58 -7.53 -10.16
CA GLU A 107 10.86 -6.12 -10.43
C GLU A 107 10.64 -5.27 -9.17
N ILE A 108 9.48 -5.40 -8.53
CA ILE A 108 9.16 -4.57 -7.36
C ILE A 108 10.04 -4.91 -6.16
N GLU A 109 10.47 -6.16 -6.01
CA GLU A 109 11.46 -6.55 -5.00
C GLU A 109 12.82 -5.91 -5.25
N GLY A 110 13.27 -5.85 -6.52
CA GLY A 110 14.49 -5.15 -6.90
C GLY A 110 14.41 -3.67 -6.54
N ILE A 111 13.35 -2.99 -6.99
CA ILE A 111 13.11 -1.56 -6.72
C ILE A 111 13.07 -1.30 -5.21
N ALA A 112 12.35 -2.12 -4.43
CA ALA A 112 12.24 -1.92 -2.99
C ALA A 112 13.60 -2.08 -2.27
N ARG A 113 14.45 -3.03 -2.71
CA ARG A 113 15.80 -3.22 -2.17
C ARG A 113 16.71 -2.04 -2.52
N GLU A 114 16.67 -1.55 -3.75
CA GLU A 114 17.45 -0.37 -4.18
C GLU A 114 17.07 0.89 -3.38
N LEU A 115 15.77 1.15 -3.26
CA LEU A 115 15.27 2.26 -2.43
C LEU A 115 15.70 2.11 -0.96
N ALA A 116 15.70 0.89 -0.43
CA ALA A 116 16.14 0.65 0.93
C ALA A 116 17.63 0.98 1.13
N GLN A 117 18.49 0.60 0.19
CA GLN A 117 19.91 0.96 0.23
C GLN A 117 20.14 2.47 0.19
N VAL A 118 19.37 3.20 -0.64
CA VAL A 118 19.44 4.67 -0.68
C VAL A 118 19.04 5.30 0.65
N ILE A 119 18.03 4.76 1.33
CA ILE A 119 17.58 5.29 2.63
C ILE A 119 18.54 4.90 3.77
N GLU A 120 19.24 3.78 3.67
CA GLU A 120 20.18 3.30 4.68
C GLU A 120 21.54 4.00 4.65
N GLY A 121 22.07 4.24 3.45
CA GLY A 121 23.32 4.98 3.23
C GLY A 121 23.15 6.47 3.38
#